data_AF-A0AAU2B3L0-F1
#
_entry.id   AF-A0AAU2B3L0-F1
#
_cell.length_a   1.000
_cell.length_b   1.000
_cell.length_c   1.000
_cell.angle_alpha   90.00
_cell.angle_beta   90.00
_cell.angle_gamma   90.00
#
_symmetry.space_group_name_H-M   'P 1'
#
loop_
_entity.id
_entity.type
_entity.pdbx_description
1 polymer ?
#
loop_
_entity_poly.entity_id
_entity_poly.type
_entity_poly.pdbx_seq_one_letter_code
_entity_poly.pdbx_strand_id
1 'polypeptide(L)'
;MAEYLTYWLATVVKVNRRPKTYQGYESVVRVHLVPGLGTKKLRTLRAADVRTWLARVAGACQCCKNGLDAARREPECCAAGECCEMRLSRRMVQSIHAVLRNALESAVREELILRNVAKLVQVPTPDYGTGKGLTVPQARLAPEVGRR
;
A
#
# COMPACT_ATOMS: atom_id res chain seq x y z
N MET A 1 7.53 6.91 15.08
CA MET A 1 7.65 6.52 13.65
C MET A 1 6.92 7.52 12.77
N ALA A 2 5.70 7.93 13.14
CA ALA A 2 4.88 8.87 12.37
C ALA A 2 5.64 10.15 11.97
N GLU A 3 6.27 10.83 12.93
CA GLU A 3 7.06 12.05 12.68
C GLU A 3 8.15 11.84 11.63
N TYR A 4 8.91 10.73 11.75
CA TYR A 4 9.93 10.40 10.78
C TYR A 4 9.36 10.16 9.37
N LEU A 5 8.21 9.49 9.25
CA LEU A 5 7.56 9.27 7.95
C LEU A 5 7.12 10.58 7.31
N THR A 6 6.61 11.53 8.11
CA THR A 6 6.25 12.87 7.65
C THR A 6 7.48 13.63 7.16
N TYR A 7 8.56 13.62 7.94
CA TYR A 7 9.85 14.20 7.54
C TYR A 7 10.34 13.57 6.22
N TRP A 8 10.41 12.24 6.17
CA TRP A 8 10.93 11.50 5.02
C TRP A 8 10.16 11.82 3.73
N LEU A 9 8.84 11.93 3.80
CA LEU A 9 8.04 12.36 2.65
C LEU A 9 8.41 13.77 2.17
N ALA A 10 8.49 14.72 3.10
CA ALA A 10 8.70 16.14 2.80
C ALA A 10 10.11 16.44 2.30
N THR A 11 11.13 15.82 2.90
CA THR A 11 12.55 16.18 2.68
C THR A 11 13.28 15.22 1.76
N VAL A 12 12.93 13.93 1.76
CA VAL A 12 13.64 12.92 0.97
C VAL A 12 12.85 12.56 -0.29
N VAL A 13 11.57 12.21 -0.16
CA VAL A 13 10.78 11.71 -1.29
C VAL A 13 10.41 12.84 -2.24
N LYS A 14 9.87 13.96 -1.72
CA LYS A 14 9.42 15.09 -2.54
C LYS A 14 10.54 15.69 -3.39
N VAL A 15 11.77 15.70 -2.86
CA VAL A 15 12.94 16.25 -3.55
C VAL A 15 13.48 15.29 -4.62
N ASN A 16 13.51 13.98 -4.33
CA ASN A 16 14.24 13.01 -5.16
C ASN A 16 13.38 12.16 -6.09
N ARG A 17 12.04 12.30 -6.06
CA ARG A 17 11.11 11.42 -6.79
C ARG A 17 10.11 12.20 -7.61
N ARG A 18 9.67 11.58 -8.72
CA ARG A 18 8.62 12.12 -9.58
C ARG A 18 7.31 12.32 -8.80
N PRO A 19 6.49 13.33 -9.15
CA PRO A 19 5.26 13.64 -8.43
C PRO A 19 4.32 12.44 -8.22
N LYS A 20 4.14 11.60 -9.24
CA LYS A 20 3.29 10.40 -9.17
C LYS A 20 3.79 9.38 -8.13
N THR A 21 5.11 9.24 -7.98
CA THR A 21 5.70 8.37 -6.97
C THR A 21 5.52 8.93 -5.57
N TYR A 22 5.69 10.26 -5.40
CA TYR A 22 5.39 10.94 -4.15
C TYR A 22 3.94 10.71 -3.72
N GLN A 23 2.96 10.94 -4.61
CA GLN A 23 1.54 10.73 -4.32
C GLN A 23 1.24 9.29 -3.88
N GLY A 24 1.85 8.30 -4.55
CA GLY A 24 1.72 6.90 -4.15
C GLY A 24 2.28 6.62 -2.75
N TYR A 25 3.45 7.17 -2.43
CA TYR A 25 4.09 7.01 -1.13
C TYR A 25 3.29 7.72 -0.03
N GLU A 26 2.87 8.96 -0.27
CA GLU A 26 2.06 9.76 0.65
C GLU A 26 0.75 9.05 0.99
N SER A 27 0.05 8.53 -0.03
CA SER A 27 -1.18 7.75 0.17
C SER A 27 -0.93 6.53 1.07
N VAL A 28 0.12 5.75 0.78
CA VAL A 28 0.48 4.57 1.59
C VAL A 28 0.84 4.95 3.03
N VAL A 29 1.63 6.01 3.21
CA VAL A 29 2.05 6.47 4.54
C VAL A 29 0.84 6.90 5.36
N ARG A 30 -0.02 7.76 4.79
CA ARG A 30 -1.18 8.34 5.47
C ARG A 30 -2.25 7.29 5.79
N VAL A 31 -2.55 6.40 4.85
CA VAL A 31 -3.69 5.46 4.98
C VAL A 31 -3.30 4.19 5.75
N HIS A 32 -2.04 3.76 5.66
CA HIS A 32 -1.61 2.47 6.18
C HIS A 32 -0.50 2.57 7.23
N LEU A 33 0.62 3.24 6.93
CA LEU A 33 1.80 3.19 7.81
C LEU A 33 1.61 3.99 9.11
N VAL A 34 1.08 5.22 9.03
CA VAL A 34 0.86 6.04 10.22
C VAL A 34 -0.21 5.43 11.13
N PRO A 35 -1.41 5.04 10.64
CA PRO A 35 -2.41 4.37 11.49
C PRO A 35 -1.96 3.00 12.00
N GLY A 36 -1.09 2.32 11.26
CA GLY A 36 -0.67 0.96 11.53
C GLY A 36 0.52 0.82 12.48
N LEU A 37 1.56 1.64 12.25
CA LEU A 37 2.87 1.56 12.91
C LEU A 37 3.34 2.91 13.46
N GLY A 38 2.59 4.00 13.25
CA GLY A 38 3.02 5.36 13.59
C GLY A 38 3.36 5.57 15.06
N THR A 39 2.63 4.87 15.95
CA THR A 39 2.80 4.89 17.42
C THR A 39 4.06 4.17 17.91
N LYS A 40 4.62 3.26 17.10
CA LYS A 40 5.88 2.59 17.45
C LYS A 40 7.05 3.57 17.30
N LYS A 41 8.05 3.46 18.18
CA LYS A 41 9.30 4.21 18.02
C LYS A 41 10.10 3.61 16.88
N LEU A 42 10.72 4.46 16.06
CA LEU A 42 11.50 4.03 14.90
C LEU A 42 12.60 3.03 15.30
N ARG A 43 13.33 3.33 16.39
CA ARG A 43 14.43 2.50 16.92
C ARG A 43 14.00 1.16 17.54
N THR A 44 12.74 1.04 17.97
CA THR A 44 12.24 -0.17 18.65
C THR A 44 11.37 -1.03 17.74
N LEU A 45 11.19 -0.66 16.48
CA LEU A 45 10.40 -1.43 15.53
C LEU A 45 11.11 -2.76 15.23
N ARG A 46 10.44 -3.88 15.47
CA ARG A 46 10.99 -5.23 15.19
C ARG A 46 10.36 -5.82 13.95
N ALA A 47 11.04 -6.79 13.34
CA ALA A 47 10.50 -7.56 12.22
C ALA A 47 9.20 -8.30 12.59
N ALA A 48 9.05 -8.74 13.85
CA ALA A 48 7.80 -9.33 14.35
C ALA A 48 6.63 -8.33 14.30
N ASP A 49 6.85 -7.08 14.71
CA ASP A 49 5.81 -6.04 14.67
C ASP A 49 5.34 -5.79 13.23
N VAL A 50 6.29 -5.73 12.28
CA VAL A 50 5.99 -5.55 10.85
C VAL A 50 5.24 -6.76 10.27
N ARG A 51 5.64 -8.00 10.61
CA ARG A 51 4.94 -9.23 10.16
C ARG A 51 3.50 -9.28 10.65
N THR A 52 3.29 -9.13 11.96
CA THR A 52 1.96 -9.17 12.57
C THR A 52 1.07 -8.08 11.99
N TRP A 53 1.63 -6.87 11.83
CA TRP A 53 0.90 -5.76 11.25
C TRP A 53 0.50 -6.01 9.79
N LEU A 54 1.42 -6.48 8.93
CA LEU A 54 1.11 -6.77 7.52
C LEU A 54 0.07 -7.89 7.39
N ALA A 55 0.15 -8.94 8.22
CA ALA A 55 -0.84 -10.01 8.24
C ALA A 55 -2.24 -9.47 8.57
N ARG A 56 -2.34 -8.58 9.57
CA ARG A 56 -3.61 -7.90 9.90
C ARG A 56 -4.12 -7.03 8.75
N VAL A 57 -3.25 -6.24 8.12
CA VAL A 57 -3.64 -5.38 7.00
C VAL A 57 -4.12 -6.19 5.79
N ALA A 58 -3.49 -7.33 5.51
CA ALA A 58 -3.87 -8.23 4.43
C ALA A 58 -5.18 -9.00 4.72
N GLY A 59 -5.40 -9.40 5.98
CA GLY A 59 -6.59 -10.16 6.39
C GLY A 59 -7.83 -9.32 6.70
N ALA A 60 -7.67 -8.01 6.94
CA ALA A 60 -8.77 -7.14 7.33
C ALA A 60 -9.71 -6.83 6.15
N CYS A 61 -11.00 -7.11 6.36
CA CYS A 61 -12.07 -6.63 5.48
C CYS A 61 -12.12 -5.10 5.49
N GLN A 62 -12.01 -4.49 4.31
CA GLN A 62 -12.08 -3.04 4.12
C GLN A 62 -13.48 -2.49 4.38
N CYS A 63 -14.52 -3.29 4.15
CA CYS A 63 -15.89 -2.90 4.46
C CYS A 63 -16.08 -2.76 5.99
N CYS A 64 -15.73 -3.79 6.76
CA CYS A 64 -15.77 -3.73 8.23
C CYS A 64 -14.93 -2.58 8.79
N LYS A 65 -13.72 -2.39 8.25
CA LYS A 65 -12.79 -1.36 8.72
C LYS A 65 -13.34 0.05 8.50
N ASN A 66 -13.96 0.31 7.35
CA ASN A 66 -14.36 1.65 6.94
C ASN A 66 -15.88 1.90 7.06
N GLY A 67 -16.66 0.93 7.54
CA GLY A 67 -18.11 1.04 7.69
C GLY A 67 -18.87 1.19 6.37
N LEU A 68 -18.33 0.66 5.26
CA LEU A 68 -18.89 0.93 3.91
C LEU A 68 -20.32 0.43 3.74
N ASP A 69 -20.62 -0.74 4.30
CA ASP A 69 -21.95 -1.35 4.25
C ASP A 69 -22.93 -0.68 5.22
N ALA A 70 -22.45 -0.23 6.38
CA ALA A 70 -23.26 0.51 7.35
C ALA A 70 -23.74 1.88 6.81
N ALA A 71 -23.04 2.44 5.82
CA ALA A 71 -23.44 3.67 5.15
C ALA A 71 -24.52 3.46 4.07
N ARG A 72 -24.86 2.21 3.73
CA ARG A 72 -25.93 1.91 2.76
C ARG A 72 -27.30 2.11 3.40
N ARG A 73 -28.28 2.49 2.58
CA ARG A 73 -29.70 2.56 3.00
C ARG A 73 -30.20 1.20 3.49
N GLU A 74 -29.78 0.15 2.79
CA GLU A 74 -30.09 -1.24 3.09
C GLU A 74 -28.75 -1.99 3.19
N PRO A 75 -28.28 -2.32 4.40
CA PRO A 75 -27.07 -3.10 4.59
C PRO A 75 -27.23 -4.53 4.07
N GLU A 76 -26.21 -5.04 3.38
CA GLU A 76 -26.28 -6.34 2.69
C GLU A 76 -25.14 -7.29 3.06
N CYS A 77 -24.13 -6.83 3.79
CA CYS A 77 -23.00 -7.69 4.15
C CYS A 77 -22.53 -7.46 5.59
N CYS A 78 -21.48 -6.67 5.79
CA CYS A 78 -20.77 -6.58 7.07
C CYS A 78 -21.65 -6.01 8.19
N ALA A 79 -22.59 -5.12 7.85
CA ALA A 79 -23.57 -4.60 8.80
C ALA A 79 -24.86 -5.46 8.87
N ALA A 80 -25.07 -6.36 7.90
CA ALA A 80 -26.12 -7.38 7.94
C ALA A 80 -25.73 -8.66 8.72
N GLY A 81 -24.46 -8.81 9.09
CA GLY A 81 -23.96 -9.91 9.94
C GLY A 81 -22.99 -10.87 9.25
N GLU A 82 -22.82 -10.76 7.92
CA GLU A 82 -21.90 -11.62 7.15
C GLU A 82 -20.76 -10.80 6.53
N CYS A 83 -19.52 -11.15 6.87
CA CYS A 83 -18.35 -10.43 6.35
C CYS A 83 -18.17 -10.69 4.85
N CYS A 84 -18.12 -9.62 4.04
CA CYS A 84 -17.89 -9.73 2.60
C CYS A 84 -16.44 -10.06 2.20
N GLU A 85 -15.55 -10.25 3.18
CA GLU A 85 -14.14 -10.56 2.99
C GLU A 85 -13.40 -9.67 1.99
N MET A 86 -13.84 -8.42 1.81
CA MET A 86 -13.23 -7.48 0.88
C MET A 86 -11.87 -7.03 1.39
N ARG A 87 -10.85 -7.86 1.19
CA ARG A 87 -9.48 -7.68 1.65
C ARG A 87 -8.67 -6.87 0.64
N LEU A 88 -7.57 -6.28 1.09
CA LEU A 88 -6.65 -5.57 0.19
C LEU A 88 -6.03 -6.52 -0.83
N SER A 89 -5.82 -6.03 -2.05
CA SER A 89 -5.11 -6.80 -3.07
C SER A 89 -3.66 -7.09 -2.65
N ARG A 90 -3.12 -8.24 -3.07
CA ARG A 90 -1.72 -8.62 -2.80
C ARG A 90 -0.74 -7.54 -3.26
N ARG A 91 -1.02 -6.94 -4.41
CA ARG A 91 -0.25 -5.83 -4.98
C ARG A 91 -0.21 -4.61 -4.07
N MET A 92 -1.31 -4.28 -3.40
CA MET A 92 -1.37 -3.17 -2.44
C MET A 92 -0.56 -3.50 -1.19
N VAL A 93 -0.68 -4.70 -0.64
CA VAL A 93 0.11 -5.14 0.53
C VAL A 93 1.62 -5.05 0.26
N GLN A 94 2.06 -5.42 -0.95
CA GLN A 94 3.46 -5.24 -1.35
C GLN A 94 3.84 -3.78 -1.52
N SER A 95 2.96 -2.94 -2.09
CA SER A 95 3.21 -1.51 -2.19
C SER A 95 3.44 -0.91 -0.81
N ILE A 96 2.61 -1.30 0.16
CA ILE A 96 2.73 -0.91 1.57
C ILE A 96 4.08 -1.33 2.15
N HIS A 97 4.47 -2.60 1.97
CA HIS A 97 5.76 -3.10 2.45
C HIS A 97 6.96 -2.44 1.76
N ALA A 98 6.89 -2.19 0.45
CA ALA A 98 7.93 -1.54 -0.32
C ALA A 98 8.16 -0.09 0.15
N VAL A 99 7.09 0.67 0.40
CA VAL A 99 7.19 2.04 0.94
C VAL A 99 7.83 2.03 2.32
N LEU A 100 7.40 1.13 3.21
CA LEU A 100 8.02 0.97 4.53
C LEU A 100 9.52 0.63 4.42
N ARG A 101 9.87 -0.33 3.55
CA ARG A 101 11.26 -0.71 3.30
C ARG A 101 12.09 0.46 2.83
N ASN A 102 11.59 1.28 1.90
CA ASN A 102 12.28 2.47 1.41
C ASN A 102 12.45 3.54 2.48
N ALA A 103 11.44 3.77 3.31
CA ALA A 103 11.51 4.71 4.43
C ALA A 103 12.59 4.28 5.45
N LEU A 104 12.58 3.02 5.85
CA LEU A 104 13.59 2.49 6.77
C LEU A 104 15.00 2.44 6.15
N GLU A 105 15.11 2.31 4.83
CA GLU A 105 16.41 2.43 4.16
C GLU A 105 16.96 3.85 4.20
N SER A 106 16.09 4.86 4.11
CA SER A 106 16.49 6.25 4.34
C SER A 106 16.94 6.46 5.78
N ALA A 107 16.21 5.92 6.74
CA ALA A 107 16.55 6.04 8.17
C ALA A 107 17.90 5.40 8.50
N VAL A 108 18.28 4.33 7.81
CA VAL A 108 19.62 3.72 7.93
C VAL A 108 20.69 4.65 7.36
N ARG A 109 20.46 5.23 6.17
CA ARG A 109 21.40 6.17 5.54
C ARG A 109 21.60 7.46 6.33
N GLU A 110 20.58 7.84 7.09
CA GLU A 110 20.61 8.98 8.02
C GLU A 110 21.04 8.56 9.45
N GLU A 111 21.49 7.32 9.64
CA GLU A 111 22.00 6.78 10.91
C GLU A 111 21.02 6.81 12.10
N LEU A 112 19.72 6.98 11.84
CA LEU A 112 18.68 6.98 12.87
C LEU A 112 18.42 5.59 13.45
N ILE A 113 18.68 4.55 12.64
CA ILE A 113 18.58 3.14 12.98
C ILE A 113 19.74 2.34 12.35
N LEU A 114 20.13 1.26 13.03
CA LEU A 114 21.26 0.43 12.60
C LEU A 114 20.95 -0.53 11.44
N ARG A 115 19.68 -0.92 11.28
CA ARG A 115 19.27 -1.88 10.24
C ARG A 115 17.82 -1.70 9.81
N ASN A 116 17.56 -2.09 8.57
CA ASN A 116 16.22 -2.09 8.01
C ASN A 116 15.45 -3.39 8.35
N VAL A 117 14.62 -3.35 9.39
CA VAL A 117 13.83 -4.52 9.82
C VAL A 117 12.77 -4.97 8.82
N ALA A 118 12.33 -4.11 7.91
CA ALA A 118 11.35 -4.49 6.88
C ALA A 118 11.96 -5.42 5.83
N LYS A 119 13.29 -5.38 5.60
CA LYS A 119 13.99 -6.34 4.72
C LYS A 119 13.93 -7.78 5.25
N LEU A 120 13.74 -7.97 6.55
CA LEU A 120 13.65 -9.29 7.19
C LEU A 120 12.26 -9.93 7.06
N VAL A 121 11.27 -9.18 6.55
CA VAL A 121 9.90 -9.63 6.40
C VAL A 121 9.63 -10.03 4.96
N GLN A 122 9.19 -11.27 4.75
CA GLN A 122 8.79 -11.77 3.45
C GLN A 122 7.34 -11.37 3.13
N VAL A 123 7.11 -10.87 1.92
CA VAL A 123 5.77 -10.61 1.37
C VAL A 123 5.68 -11.37 0.05
N PRO A 124 4.65 -12.21 -0.16
CA PRO A 124 4.49 -12.96 -1.41
C PRO A 124 4.47 -12.00 -2.60
N THR A 125 5.15 -12.34 -3.69
CA THR A 125 5.05 -11.58 -4.96
C THR A 125 3.64 -11.72 -5.54
N PRO A 126 3.10 -10.69 -6.21
CA PRO A 126 1.78 -10.77 -6.77
C PRO A 126 1.92 -11.59 -8.04
N ASP A 127 0.98 -12.49 -8.29
CA ASP A 127 0.93 -13.11 -9.60
C ASP A 127 0.46 -12.04 -10.59
N TYR A 128 1.35 -11.66 -11.50
CA TYR A 128 0.97 -10.87 -12.66
C TYR A 128 0.49 -11.89 -13.68
N GLY A 129 -0.81 -12.20 -13.65
CA GLY A 129 -1.46 -12.77 -14.82
C GLY A 129 -1.14 -11.81 -15.96
N THR A 130 -0.24 -12.23 -16.87
CA THR A 130 0.20 -11.46 -18.01
C THR A 130 -1.09 -10.97 -18.66
N GLY A 131 -1.33 -9.66 -18.60
CA GLY A 131 -2.47 -9.09 -19.30
C GLY A 131 -2.38 -9.63 -20.71
N LYS A 132 -3.45 -10.24 -21.21
CA LYS A 132 -3.60 -10.47 -22.64
C LYS A 132 -3.39 -9.09 -23.27
N GLY A 133 -2.15 -8.78 -23.66
CA GLY A 133 -1.88 -7.66 -24.53
C GLY A 133 -2.82 -7.87 -25.69
N LEU A 134 -3.53 -6.81 -26.09
CA LEU A 134 -4.40 -6.85 -27.25
C LEU A 134 -3.66 -7.61 -28.34
N THR A 135 -4.11 -8.84 -28.62
CA THR A 135 -3.54 -9.59 -29.72
C THR A 135 -3.78 -8.72 -30.95
N VAL A 136 -2.73 -8.52 -31.73
CA VAL A 136 -2.70 -7.68 -32.94
C VAL A 136 -3.92 -7.83 -33.87
N PRO A 137 -4.67 -8.96 -33.94
CA PRO A 137 -5.88 -9.03 -34.77
C PRO A 137 -7.00 -8.03 -34.42
N GLN A 138 -7.05 -7.46 -33.21
CA GLN A 138 -8.11 -6.48 -32.86
C GLN A 138 -7.84 -5.05 -33.33
N ALA A 139 -6.61 -4.73 -33.76
CA ALA A 139 -6.28 -3.38 -34.25
C ALA A 139 -6.85 -3.09 -35.65
N ARG A 140 -7.30 -4.11 -36.39
CA ARG A 140 -7.84 -3.94 -37.76
C ARG A 140 -9.34 -3.64 -37.83
N LEU A 141 -10.04 -3.58 -36.70
CA LEU A 141 -11.47 -3.30 -36.62
C LEU A 141 -11.79 -1.89 -36.08
N ALA A 142 -10.82 -0.99 -36.02
CA ALA A 142 -11.11 0.42 -35.82
C ALA A 142 -11.57 1.02 -37.17
N PRO A 143 -12.84 1.43 -37.34
CA PRO A 143 -13.23 2.20 -38.51
C PRO A 143 -12.44 3.52 -38.52
N GLU A 144 -11.85 3.84 -39.68
CA GLU A 144 -11.15 5.09 -39.92
C GLU A 144 -12.14 6.26 -39.75
N VAL A 145 -12.09 6.93 -38.60
CA VAL A 145 -12.82 8.18 -38.39
C VAL A 145 -12.11 9.24 -39.23
N GLY A 146 -12.74 9.57 -40.35
CA GLY A 146 -12.25 10.48 -41.37
C GLY A 146 -11.82 11.84 -40.81
N ARG A 147 -10.65 12.29 -41.28
CA ARG A 147 -10.23 13.69 -41.20
C ARG A 147 -11.20 14.56 -42.01
N ARG A 148 -11.73 15.59 -41.38
CA ARG A 148 -12.01 16.88 -42.02
C ARG A 148 -11.49 17.97 -41.10
#